data_AF-A0AAV5H9G9-F1
#
_entry.id   AF-A0AAV5H9G9-F1
#
_cell.length_a   1.000
_cell.length_b   1.000
_cell.length_c   1.000
_cell.angle_alpha   90.00
_cell.angle_beta   90.00
_cell.angle_gamma   90.00
#
_symmetry.space_group_name_H-M   'P 1'
#
loop_
_entity.id
_entity.type
_entity.pdbx_description
1 polymer ?
#
loop_
_entity_poly.entity_id
_entity_poly.type
_entity_poly.pdbx_seq_one_letter_code
_entity_poly.pdbx_strand_id
1 'polypeptide(L)'
;MKQTIAMKQAAFEELMREHGFQYLGATTYDGSFIYQRTWHRTGEVAFYGPMESTYKIMAHISYGVPIIQLFEDGRALGTRDYSSPKRAINAIREILRCAGYEL
;
A
#
# COMPACT_ATOMS: atom_id res chain seq x y z
N MET A 1 -27.35 -6.50 0.79
CA MET A 1 -26.75 -7.10 -0.42
C MET A 1 -25.28 -7.42 -0.12
N LYS A 2 -24.84 -8.69 -0.18
CA LYS A 2 -23.42 -9.04 0.02
C LYS A 2 -22.65 -8.60 -1.23
N GLN A 3 -21.56 -7.84 -1.09
CA GLN A 3 -20.70 -7.48 -2.21
C GLN A 3 -20.09 -8.74 -2.82
N THR A 4 -20.12 -8.84 -4.14
CA THR A 4 -19.44 -9.93 -4.87
C THR A 4 -17.93 -9.69 -4.91
N ILE A 5 -17.15 -10.75 -5.20
CA ILE A 5 -15.69 -10.65 -5.37
C ILE A 5 -15.34 -9.62 -6.45
N ALA A 6 -16.05 -9.65 -7.58
CA ALA A 6 -15.84 -8.69 -8.67
C ALA A 6 -16.09 -7.23 -8.25
N MET A 7 -17.14 -6.97 -7.45
CA MET A 7 -17.41 -5.61 -6.93
C MET A 7 -16.29 -5.14 -6.00
N LYS A 8 -15.76 -6.02 -5.14
CA LYS A 8 -14.64 -5.69 -4.26
C LYS A 8 -13.36 -5.41 -5.04
N GLN A 9 -13.13 -6.15 -6.12
CA GLN A 9 -11.98 -5.94 -6.98
C GLN A 9 -12.05 -4.60 -7.71
N ALA A 10 -13.16 -4.30 -8.37
CA ALA A 10 -13.36 -3.00 -9.02
C ALA A 10 -13.20 -1.83 -8.04
N ALA A 11 -13.82 -1.93 -6.85
CA ALA A 11 -13.69 -0.91 -5.80
C ALA A 11 -12.25 -0.77 -5.27
N PHE A 12 -11.49 -1.87 -5.19
CA PHE A 12 -10.09 -1.82 -4.80
C PHE A 12 -9.24 -1.09 -5.84
N GLU A 13 -9.40 -1.43 -7.12
CA GLU A 13 -8.64 -0.79 -8.20
C GLU A 13 -8.94 0.70 -8.32
N GLU A 14 -10.20 1.09 -8.15
CA GLU A 14 -10.61 2.50 -8.08
C GLU A 14 -9.93 3.22 -6.92
N LEU A 15 -10.02 2.68 -5.70
CA LEU A 15 -9.37 3.26 -4.52
C LEU A 15 -7.84 3.36 -4.68
N MET A 16 -7.19 2.37 -5.28
CA MET A 16 -5.76 2.45 -5.55
C MET A 16 -5.43 3.65 -6.44
N ARG A 17 -6.18 3.84 -7.54
CA ARG A 17 -6.00 4.99 -8.44
C ARG A 17 -6.28 6.32 -7.75
N GLU A 18 -7.39 6.43 -7.02
CA GLU A 18 -7.78 7.64 -6.29
C GLU A 18 -6.72 8.06 -5.26
N HIS A 19 -6.09 7.08 -4.61
CA HIS A 19 -5.04 7.30 -3.63
C HIS A 19 -3.62 7.28 -4.24
N GLY A 20 -3.50 7.51 -5.55
CA GLY A 20 -2.21 7.75 -6.23
C GLY A 20 -1.31 6.54 -6.36
N PHE A 21 -1.82 5.32 -6.15
CA PHE A 21 -1.08 4.11 -6.45
C PHE A 21 -1.03 3.88 -7.96
N GLN A 22 0.12 3.42 -8.43
CA GLN A 22 0.38 3.13 -9.83
C GLN A 22 0.38 1.62 -10.06
N TYR A 23 -0.21 1.18 -11.16
CA TYR A 23 -0.11 -0.22 -11.58
C TYR A 23 1.33 -0.54 -11.97
N LEU A 24 1.89 -1.61 -11.41
CA LEU A 24 3.29 -2.00 -11.59
C LEU A 24 3.56 -2.65 -12.95
N GLY A 25 2.53 -2.93 -13.75
CA GLY A 25 2.67 -3.73 -14.97
C GLY A 25 2.84 -5.22 -14.69
N ALA A 26 2.71 -5.65 -13.43
CA ALA A 26 2.86 -7.03 -13.00
C ALA A 26 1.60 -7.55 -12.30
N THR A 27 1.42 -8.86 -12.42
CA THR A 27 0.37 -9.62 -11.74
C THR A 27 0.98 -10.58 -10.73
N THR A 28 0.20 -10.87 -9.70
CA THR A 28 0.43 -11.99 -8.78
C THR A 28 0.18 -13.33 -9.49
N TYR A 29 0.54 -14.44 -8.83
CA TYR A 29 0.37 -15.79 -9.37
C TYR A 29 -1.11 -16.10 -9.73
N ASP A 30 -2.06 -15.60 -8.93
CA ASP A 30 -3.50 -15.72 -9.17
C ASP A 30 -4.04 -14.68 -10.19
N GLY A 31 -3.16 -13.93 -10.84
CA GLY A 31 -3.51 -12.97 -11.88
C GLY A 31 -3.95 -11.59 -11.37
N SER A 32 -3.90 -11.34 -10.07
CA SER A 32 -4.32 -10.07 -9.48
C SER A 32 -3.30 -8.96 -9.72
N PHE A 33 -3.76 -7.79 -10.18
CA PHE A 33 -2.90 -6.64 -10.46
C PHE A 33 -2.19 -6.13 -9.21
N ILE A 34 -0.89 -5.82 -9.36
CA ILE A 34 -0.07 -5.24 -8.31
C ILE A 34 0.00 -3.73 -8.50
N TYR A 35 -0.44 -3.02 -7.47
CA TYR A 35 -0.34 -1.57 -7.35
C TYR A 35 0.81 -1.21 -6.42
N GLN A 36 1.49 -0.09 -6.67
CA GLN A 36 2.54 0.41 -5.79
C GLN A 36 2.47 1.92 -5.60
N ARG A 37 2.96 2.37 -4.45
CA ARG A 37 3.25 3.78 -4.20
C ARG A 37 4.42 3.87 -3.23
N THR A 38 5.27 4.88 -3.45
CA THR A 38 6.42 5.17 -2.60
C THR A 38 6.32 6.60 -2.09
N TRP A 39 6.53 6.75 -0.79
CA TRP A 39 6.66 8.02 -0.09
C TRP A 39 8.13 8.23 0.27
N HIS A 40 8.53 9.49 0.27
CA HIS A 40 9.89 9.91 0.61
C HIS A 40 9.79 10.91 1.76
N ARG A 41 10.72 10.82 2.69
CA ARG A 41 10.92 11.82 3.74
C ARG A 41 12.40 12.09 3.89
N THR A 42 12.77 13.31 4.22
CA THR A 42 14.13 13.64 4.61
C THR A 42 14.12 13.99 6.10
N GLY A 43 14.94 13.30 6.87
CA GLY A 43 15.10 13.55 8.31
C GLY A 43 16.57 13.78 8.67
N GLU A 44 16.81 14.55 9.72
CA GLU A 44 18.14 14.71 10.29
C GLU A 44 18.49 13.51 11.16
N VAL A 45 19.57 12.81 10.81
CA VAL A 45 20.11 11.71 11.60
C VAL A 45 21.35 12.24 12.32
N ALA A 46 21.35 12.13 13.66
CA ALA A 46 22.46 12.57 14.48
C ALA A 46 23.79 12.01 13.94
N PHE A 47 24.79 12.89 13.79
CA PHE A 47 26.13 12.58 13.27
C PHE A 47 26.24 12.24 11.77
N TYR A 48 25.13 12.00 11.07
CA TYR A 48 25.11 11.68 9.64
C TYR A 48 24.49 12.77 8.77
N GLY A 49 23.75 13.72 9.37
CA GLY A 49 23.09 14.82 8.68
C GLY A 49 21.78 14.39 7.99
N PRO A 50 21.34 15.12 6.96
CA PRO A 50 20.07 14.84 6.28
C PRO A 50 20.14 13.50 5.54
N MET A 51 19.21 12.61 5.86
CA MET A 51 19.06 11.30 5.23
C MET A 51 17.66 11.16 4.63
N GLU A 52 17.60 10.77 3.37
CA GLU A 52 16.35 10.38 2.71
C GLU A 52 15.97 8.97 3.15
N SER A 53 14.72 8.82 3.54
CA SER A 53 14.10 7.55 3.86
C SER A 53 12.84 7.37 3.03
N THR A 54 12.56 6.13 2.66
CA THR A 54 11.50 5.75 1.74
C THR A 54 10.56 4.76 2.38
N TYR A 55 9.26 4.96 2.18
CA TYR A 55 8.24 3.99 2.54
C TYR A 55 7.52 3.55 1.29
N LYS A 56 7.61 2.27 0.94
CA LYS A 56 6.97 1.70 -0.23
C LYS A 56 5.88 0.74 0.20
N ILE A 57 4.72 0.86 -0.44
CA ILE A 57 3.60 -0.05 -0.27
C ILE A 57 3.30 -0.71 -1.61
N MET A 58 3.21 -2.03 -1.59
CA MET A 58 2.67 -2.83 -2.69
C MET A 58 1.33 -3.41 -2.27
N ALA A 59 0.33 -3.31 -3.14
CA ALA A 59 -1.05 -3.64 -2.83
C ALA A 59 -1.66 -4.45 -3.97
N HIS A 60 -2.36 -5.53 -3.64
CA HIS A 60 -3.17 -6.29 -4.59
C HIS A 60 -4.42 -6.82 -3.87
N ILE A 61 -5.38 -7.36 -4.62
CA ILE A 61 -6.58 -7.98 -4.06
C ILE A 61 -6.71 -9.40 -4.60
N SER A 62 -6.76 -10.38 -3.70
CA SER A 62 -6.92 -11.79 -4.05
C SER A 62 -8.23 -12.30 -3.46
N TYR A 63 -9.10 -12.90 -4.29
CA TYR A 63 -10.41 -13.42 -3.89
C TYR A 63 -11.26 -12.46 -3.03
N GLY A 64 -11.15 -11.15 -3.27
CA GLY A 64 -11.88 -10.12 -2.53
C GLY A 64 -11.27 -9.73 -1.17
N VAL A 65 -10.03 -10.17 -0.90
CA VAL A 65 -9.21 -9.81 0.26
C VAL A 65 -8.05 -8.93 -0.20
N PRO A 66 -8.05 -7.64 0.15
CA PRO A 66 -6.89 -6.77 -0.04
C PRO A 66 -5.68 -7.26 0.75
N ILE A 67 -4.54 -7.36 0.08
CA ILE A 67 -3.25 -7.76 0.64
C ILE A 67 -2.26 -6.62 0.40
N ILE A 68 -1.66 -6.14 1.49
CA ILE A 68 -0.77 -4.98 1.53
C ILE A 68 0.60 -5.42 2.05
N GLN A 69 1.64 -5.20 1.27
CA GLN A 69 3.04 -5.44 1.62
C GLN A 69 3.73 -4.11 1.89
N LEU A 70 4.47 -4.04 2.98
CA LEU A 70 5.09 -2.82 3.49
C LEU A 70 6.61 -2.93 3.40
N PHE A 71 7.25 -1.86 2.96
CA PHE A 71 8.70 -1.76 2.87
C PHE A 71 9.16 -0.39 3.39
N GLU A 72 10.23 -0.37 4.16
CA GLU A 72 10.93 0.84 4.58
C GLU A 72 12.39 0.72 4.20
N ASP A 73 12.90 1.70 3.44
CA ASP A 73 14.29 1.72 2.93
C ASP A 73 14.68 0.41 2.21
N GLY A 74 13.74 -0.10 1.41
CA GLY A 74 13.88 -1.35 0.66
C GLY A 74 13.73 -2.63 1.50
N ARG A 75 13.63 -2.54 2.83
CA ARG A 75 13.46 -3.70 3.71
C ARG A 75 12.00 -4.03 3.89
N ALA A 76 11.64 -5.31 3.76
CA ALA A 76 10.28 -5.76 4.00
C ALA A 76 9.95 -5.67 5.50
N LEU A 77 8.87 -4.98 5.84
CA LEU A 77 8.35 -4.87 7.21
C LEU A 77 7.28 -5.90 7.52
N GLY A 78 6.58 -6.40 6.49
CA GLY A 78 5.58 -7.45 6.60
C GLY A 78 4.42 -7.31 5.63
N THR A 79 3.51 -8.26 5.70
CA THR A 79 2.29 -8.35 4.88
C THR A 79 1.07 -8.30 5.77
N ARG A 80 0.03 -7.59 5.33
CA ARG A 80 -1.25 -7.47 6.04
C ARG A 80 -2.41 -7.70 5.09
N ASP A 81 -3.37 -8.49 5.52
CA ASP A 81 -4.64 -8.70 4.85
C ASP A 81 -5.76 -7.92 5.53
N TYR A 82 -6.76 -7.49 4.75
CA TYR A 82 -7.88 -6.71 5.26
C TYR A 82 -9.21 -7.26 4.79
N SER A 83 -10.26 -7.02 5.59
CA SER A 83 -11.61 -7.51 5.28
C SER A 83 -12.31 -6.76 4.13
N SER A 84 -11.84 -5.55 3.80
CA SER A 84 -12.40 -4.73 2.73
C SER A 84 -11.40 -3.72 2.16
N PRO A 85 -11.54 -3.29 0.90
CA PRO A 85 -10.68 -2.28 0.27
C PRO A 85 -10.61 -0.96 1.05
N LYS A 86 -11.76 -0.48 1.53
CA LYS A 86 -11.83 0.76 2.33
C LYS A 86 -11.04 0.65 3.65
N ARG A 87 -11.10 -0.51 4.31
CA ARG A 87 -10.31 -0.77 5.53
C ARG A 87 -8.81 -0.78 5.23
N ALA A 88 -8.41 -1.36 4.10
CA ALA A 88 -7.01 -1.37 3.67
C ALA A 88 -6.48 0.06 3.48
N ILE A 89 -7.21 0.92 2.76
CA ILE A 89 -6.84 2.34 2.58
C ILE A 89 -6.72 3.08 3.92
N ASN A 90 -7.70 2.94 4.80
CA ASN A 90 -7.64 3.61 6.11
C ASN A 90 -6.44 3.14 6.94
N ALA A 91 -6.12 1.85 6.89
CA ALA A 91 -4.95 1.30 7.56
C ALA A 91 -3.64 1.78 6.94
N ILE A 92 -3.57 1.90 5.61
CA ILE A 92 -2.41 2.48 4.91
C ILE A 92 -2.15 3.91 5.38
N ARG A 93 -3.19 4.76 5.43
CA ARG A 93 -3.08 6.14 5.91
C ARG A 93 -2.54 6.18 7.35
N GLU A 94 -3.13 5.37 8.23
CA GLU A 94 -2.69 5.30 9.63
C GLU A 94 -1.24 4.81 9.75
N ILE A 95 -0.83 3.82 8.95
CA ILE A 95 0.56 3.33 8.91
C ILE A 95 1.51 4.45 8.50
N LEU A 96 1.19 5.19 7.43
CA LEU A 96 2.01 6.29 6.94
C LEU A 96 2.08 7.43 7.96
N ARG A 97 0.97 7.76 8.62
CA ARG A 97 0.92 8.73 9.72
C ARG A 97 1.81 8.32 10.88
N CYS A 98 1.68 7.09 11.37
CA CYS A 98 2.51 6.58 12.47
C CYS A 98 3.99 6.48 12.08
N ALA A 99 4.28 6.16 10.82
CA ALA A 99 5.63 6.11 10.30
C ALA A 99 6.23 7.50 10.00
N GLY A 100 5.44 8.57 10.00
CA GLY A 100 5.90 9.94 9.74
C GLY A 100 6.13 10.27 8.26
N TYR A 101 5.36 9.65 7.36
CA TYR A 101 5.37 9.91 5.91
C TYR A 101 4.10 10.65 5.42
N GLU A 102 3.10 10.83 6.28
CA GLU A 102 1.99 11.77 6.07
C GLU A 102 2.24 13.06 6.86
N LEU A 103 2.04 14.21 6.20
CA LEU A 103 1.90 15.54 6.78
C LEU A 103 0.41 15.88 6.93
#